data_AF-A0A7C3ZP31-F1
#
_entry.id   AF-A0A7C3ZP31-F1
#
_cell.length_a   1.000
_cell.length_b   1.000
_cell.length_c   1.000
_cell.angle_alpha   90.00
_cell.angle_beta   90.00
_cell.angle_gamma   90.00
#
_symmetry.space_group_name_H-M   'P 1'
#
loop_
_entity.id
_entity.type
_entity.pdbx_description
1 polymer ?
#
loop_
_entity_poly.entity_id
_entity_poly.type
_entity_poly.pdbx_seq_one_letter_code
_entity_poly.pdbx_strand_id
1 'polypeptide(L)'
;VMVWYYWTYDEWDRDFPVIRNYNLDIVQACKHSVVAVDFTLYYGKKCLIIDDSWGKSRGADGQRIITEDFHNQRNFFAAYPINFRFEDLSMPKPSYVFNNDLSYGMKNDDVKMLQCCLKYEGLFPVNSDCTGFFGGLTLDAVKKFQAKYSIPQTGYVGQLTRAKLNEIYGE
;
A
#
# COMPACT_ATOMS: atom_id res chain seq x y z
N VAL A 1 12.88 -6.54 1.63
CA VAL A 1 11.88 -7.37 0.91
C VAL A 1 10.79 -7.79 1.89
N MET A 2 9.51 -7.72 1.55
CA MET A 2 8.47 -8.37 2.35
C MET A 2 8.52 -9.88 2.09
N VAL A 3 8.66 -10.68 3.14
CA VAL A 3 8.68 -12.14 3.08
C VAL A 3 7.59 -12.71 3.98
N TRP A 4 6.83 -13.65 3.46
CA TRP A 4 5.70 -14.25 4.16
C TRP A 4 5.92 -15.73 4.37
N TYR A 5 5.64 -16.20 5.59
CA TYR A 5 5.92 -17.57 6.01
C TYR A 5 4.69 -18.28 6.56
N TYR A 6 4.60 -19.57 6.26
CA TYR A 6 3.79 -20.52 7.00
C TYR A 6 4.60 -21.14 8.13
N TRP A 7 3.99 -21.36 9.30
CA TRP A 7 4.70 -21.96 10.45
C TRP A 7 3.71 -22.52 11.47
N THR A 8 4.26 -23.27 12.44
CA THR A 8 3.57 -23.62 13.69
C THR A 8 4.28 -22.98 14.88
N TYR A 9 3.59 -22.79 16.00
CA TYR A 9 4.14 -22.04 17.14
C TYR A 9 5.51 -22.53 17.63
N ASP A 10 5.73 -23.85 17.68
CA ASP A 10 7.02 -24.43 18.08
C ASP A 10 8.15 -24.16 17.07
N GLU A 11 7.82 -23.91 15.81
CA GLU A 11 8.80 -23.60 14.78
C GLU A 11 9.30 -22.16 14.86
N TRP A 12 8.44 -21.22 15.22
CA TRP A 12 8.72 -19.78 15.10
C TRP A 12 9.07 -19.08 16.41
N ASP A 13 8.50 -19.47 17.58
CA ASP A 13 8.77 -18.79 18.87
C ASP A 13 10.16 -19.18 19.45
N ARG A 14 11.20 -18.92 18.66
CA ARG A 14 12.62 -19.22 18.92
C ARG A 14 13.49 -18.19 18.19
N ASP A 15 14.68 -17.89 18.71
CA ASP A 15 15.61 -16.95 18.06
C ASP A 15 16.01 -17.40 16.64
N PHE A 16 16.01 -18.71 16.41
CA PHE A 16 16.22 -19.35 15.11
C PHE A 16 15.04 -20.27 14.80
N PRO A 17 14.18 -19.92 13.84
CA PRO A 17 13.11 -20.81 13.43
C PRO A 17 13.63 -22.12 12.84
N VAL A 18 12.95 -23.21 13.20
CA VAL A 18 13.35 -24.57 12.81
C VAL A 18 12.16 -25.32 12.25
N ILE A 19 12.39 -26.16 11.25
CA ILE A 19 11.35 -27.02 10.69
C ILE A 19 11.14 -28.20 11.66
N ARG A 20 9.90 -28.39 12.11
CA ARG A 20 9.47 -29.50 12.97
C ARG A 20 8.43 -30.37 12.29
N ASN A 21 7.53 -29.75 11.53
CA ASN A 21 6.49 -30.46 10.80
C ASN A 21 6.74 -30.39 9.29
N TYR A 22 7.41 -31.40 8.73
CA TYR A 22 7.67 -31.45 7.28
C TYR A 22 6.39 -31.59 6.43
N ASN A 23 5.30 -32.11 7.01
CA ASN A 23 4.00 -32.26 6.35
C ASN A 23 2.99 -31.23 6.88
N LEU A 24 3.42 -29.96 6.96
CA LEU A 24 2.60 -28.88 7.48
C LEU A 24 1.31 -28.71 6.67
N ASP A 25 0.16 -28.81 7.33
CA ASP A 25 -1.12 -28.40 6.76
C ASP A 25 -1.19 -26.88 6.68
N ILE A 26 -1.03 -26.35 5.47
CA ILE A 26 -1.02 -24.91 5.19
C ILE A 26 -2.35 -24.22 5.49
N VAL A 27 -3.46 -24.97 5.56
CA VAL A 27 -4.78 -24.42 5.88
C VAL A 27 -4.87 -24.07 7.37
N GLN A 28 -4.24 -24.87 8.22
CA GLN A 28 -4.22 -24.70 9.68
C GLN A 28 -2.96 -23.97 10.18
N ALA A 29 -1.97 -23.77 9.32
CA ALA A 29 -0.71 -23.11 9.67
C ALA A 29 -0.92 -21.63 10.03
N CYS A 30 -0.08 -21.15 10.94
CA CYS A 30 0.07 -19.73 11.18
C CYS A 30 0.69 -19.05 9.94
N LYS A 31 0.33 -17.78 9.73
CA LYS A 31 0.88 -16.93 8.68
C LYS A 31 1.52 -15.72 9.34
N HIS A 32 2.72 -15.37 8.91
CA HIS A 32 3.37 -14.14 9.38
C HIS A 32 4.08 -13.43 8.24
N SER A 33 3.93 -12.12 8.20
CA SER A 33 4.54 -11.25 7.19
C SER A 33 5.55 -10.33 7.86
N VAL A 34 6.80 -10.45 7.44
CA VAL A 34 7.93 -9.74 8.03
C VAL A 34 8.78 -9.12 6.93
N VAL A 35 9.59 -8.14 7.30
CA VAL A 35 10.54 -7.51 6.39
C VAL A 35 11.87 -8.23 6.54
N ALA A 36 12.42 -8.77 5.45
CA ALA A 36 13.84 -9.10 5.37
C ALA A 36 14.62 -7.79 5.14
N VAL A 37 15.46 -7.45 6.13
CA VAL A 37 16.22 -6.20 6.21
C VAL A 37 17.68 -6.37 5.80
N ASP A 38 18.26 -7.56 5.98
CA ASP A 38 19.64 -7.86 5.60
C ASP A 38 19.84 -9.38 5.39
N PHE A 39 21.06 -9.80 5.08
CA PHE A 39 21.47 -11.21 5.00
C PHE A 39 22.78 -11.42 5.75
N THR A 40 23.01 -12.66 6.19
CA THR A 40 24.24 -13.02 6.90
C THR A 40 24.64 -14.48 6.65
N LEU A 41 25.83 -14.84 7.10
CA LEU A 41 26.28 -16.23 7.19
C LEU A 41 26.28 -16.66 8.66
N TYR A 42 25.56 -17.72 8.97
CA TYR A 42 25.50 -18.29 10.31
C TYR A 42 25.94 -19.75 10.24
N TYR A 43 27.06 -20.09 10.91
CA TYR A 43 27.73 -21.39 10.79
C TYR A 43 27.92 -21.87 9.34
N GLY A 44 28.28 -20.95 8.44
CA GLY A 44 28.50 -21.25 7.01
C GLY A 44 27.23 -21.41 6.18
N LYS A 45 26.03 -21.25 6.76
CA LYS A 45 24.76 -21.26 6.04
C LYS A 45 24.29 -19.84 5.72
N LYS A 46 23.71 -19.66 4.53
CA LYS A 46 23.06 -18.39 4.14
C LYS A 46 21.81 -18.19 4.97
N CYS A 47 21.65 -16.98 5.50
CA CYS A 47 20.49 -16.61 6.29
C CYS A 47 20.01 -15.20 5.91
N LEU A 48 18.72 -14.95 6.14
CA LEU A 48 18.13 -13.62 6.14
C LEU A 48 18.05 -13.09 7.56
N ILE A 49 18.23 -11.80 7.74
CA ILE A 49 17.86 -11.06 8.94
C ILE A 49 16.50 -10.42 8.66
N ILE A 50 15.52 -10.71 9.50
CA ILE A 50 14.18 -10.14 9.43
C ILE A 50 13.91 -9.26 10.65
N ASP A 51 13.09 -8.24 10.49
CA ASP A 51 12.46 -7.55 11.62
C ASP A 51 11.18 -8.31 12.00
N ASP A 52 11.07 -8.72 13.27
CA ASP A 52 9.96 -9.51 13.80
C ASP A 52 9.50 -8.94 15.14
N SER A 53 8.20 -8.67 15.28
CA SER A 53 7.62 -8.17 16.53
C SER A 53 6.97 -9.26 17.38
N TRP A 54 7.06 -10.52 16.96
CA TRP A 54 6.35 -11.65 17.57
C TRP A 54 7.26 -12.55 18.42
N GLY A 55 6.68 -13.18 19.45
CA GLY A 55 7.35 -14.13 20.34
C GLY A 55 7.85 -13.53 21.67
N LYS A 56 8.25 -14.39 22.61
CA LYS A 56 8.60 -13.98 23.99
C LYS A 56 9.77 -12.99 24.09
N SER A 57 10.72 -13.05 23.16
CA SER A 57 11.89 -12.17 23.07
C SER A 57 11.77 -11.12 21.95
N ARG A 58 10.65 -11.06 21.23
CA ARG A 58 10.49 -10.33 19.96
C ARG A 58 11.59 -10.68 18.93
N GLY A 59 12.23 -11.85 19.06
CA GLY A 59 13.45 -12.24 18.34
C GLY A 59 14.59 -11.28 18.59
N ALA A 60 15.57 -11.61 19.42
CA ALA A 60 16.79 -10.79 19.64
C ALA A 60 16.58 -9.24 19.54
N ASP A 61 15.66 -8.68 20.34
CA ASP A 61 15.32 -7.25 20.35
C ASP A 61 14.67 -6.70 19.07
N GLY A 62 13.87 -7.52 18.38
CA GLY A 62 13.11 -7.15 17.19
C GLY A 62 13.66 -7.71 15.88
N GLN A 63 14.74 -8.50 15.92
CA GLN A 63 15.36 -9.13 14.76
C GLN A 63 15.55 -10.63 14.88
N ARG A 64 15.39 -11.32 13.76
CA ARG A 64 15.47 -12.78 13.71
C ARG A 64 16.24 -13.28 12.51
N ILE A 65 16.97 -14.37 12.72
CA ILE A 65 17.74 -15.03 11.66
C ILE A 65 16.90 -16.17 11.08
N ILE A 66 16.59 -16.06 9.79
CA ILE A 66 15.91 -17.10 9.01
C ILE A 66 16.94 -17.82 8.17
N THR A 67 17.14 -19.12 8.43
CA THR A 67 18.05 -19.95 7.63
C THR A 67 17.51 -20.18 6.21
N GLU A 68 18.40 -20.41 5.24
CA GLU A 68 18.03 -20.79 3.87
C GLU A 68 17.08 -22.00 3.83
N ASP A 69 17.33 -23.02 4.66
CA ASP A 69 16.47 -24.21 4.76
C ASP A 69 15.05 -23.84 5.19
N PHE A 70 14.91 -23.02 6.24
CA PHE A 70 13.61 -22.57 6.72
C PHE A 70 12.93 -21.68 5.69
N HIS A 71 13.67 -20.76 5.06
CA HIS A 71 13.14 -19.87 4.03
C HIS A 71 12.56 -20.67 2.86
N ASN A 72 13.33 -21.61 2.32
CA ASN A 72 12.90 -22.44 1.19
C ASN A 72 11.68 -23.31 1.51
N GLN A 73 11.56 -23.80 2.75
CA GLN A 73 10.46 -24.66 3.14
C GLN A 73 9.18 -23.89 3.50
N ARG A 74 9.31 -22.70 4.10
CA ARG A 74 8.19 -21.98 4.72
C ARG A 74 7.76 -20.73 3.97
N ASN A 75 8.62 -20.16 3.14
CA ASN A 75 8.28 -18.96 2.38
C ASN A 75 7.23 -19.32 1.32
N PHE A 76 6.17 -18.52 1.24
CA PHE A 76 5.18 -18.63 0.17
C PHE A 76 5.05 -17.37 -0.67
N PHE A 77 5.71 -16.29 -0.25
CA PHE A 77 5.72 -15.04 -0.98
C PHE A 77 6.94 -14.21 -0.55
N ALA A 78 7.64 -13.65 -1.54
CA ALA A 78 8.71 -12.69 -1.33
C ALA A 78 8.61 -11.63 -2.43
N ALA A 79 8.39 -10.38 -2.04
CA ALA A 79 8.29 -9.28 -2.99
C ALA A 79 8.62 -7.93 -2.36
N TYR A 80 8.71 -6.91 -3.21
CA TYR A 80 8.55 -5.51 -2.82
C TYR A 80 7.11 -5.08 -3.17
N PRO A 81 6.10 -5.39 -2.32
CA PRO A 81 4.71 -5.02 -2.60
C PRO A 81 4.49 -3.50 -2.52
N ILE A 82 5.43 -2.77 -1.92
CA ILE A 82 5.44 -1.32 -1.90
C ILE A 82 6.40 -0.84 -2.98
N ASN A 83 5.84 -0.29 -4.05
CA ASN A 83 6.61 0.52 -4.98
C ASN A 83 6.62 1.94 -4.42
N PHE A 84 7.70 2.33 -3.75
CA PHE A 84 7.93 3.73 -3.41
C PHE A 84 8.28 4.46 -4.71
N ARG A 85 7.24 4.88 -5.45
CA ARG A 85 7.40 5.83 -6.55
C ARG A 85 7.71 7.18 -5.92
N PHE A 86 8.99 7.46 -5.77
CA PHE A 86 9.49 8.82 -5.56
C PHE A 86 9.47 9.52 -6.93
N GLU A 87 8.27 9.76 -7.46
CA GLU A 87 8.11 10.66 -8.58
C GLU A 87 8.40 12.07 -8.07
N ASP A 88 9.26 12.80 -8.78
CA ASP A 88 9.40 14.24 -8.58
C ASP A 88 8.01 14.85 -8.72
N LEU A 89 7.53 15.54 -7.68
CA LEU A 89 6.18 16.08 -7.59
C LEU A 89 5.92 17.22 -8.58
N SER A 90 6.81 17.46 -9.55
CA SER A 90 6.53 18.26 -10.72
C SER A 90 5.55 17.54 -11.67
N MET A 91 4.38 17.14 -11.17
CA MET A 91 3.26 16.83 -12.05
C MET A 91 2.92 18.12 -12.82
N PRO A 92 2.85 18.10 -14.16
CA PRO A 92 2.36 19.27 -14.89
C PRO A 92 0.95 19.58 -14.38
N LYS A 93 0.68 20.86 -14.09
CA LYS A 93 -0.64 21.31 -13.67
C LYS A 93 -1.67 20.84 -14.72
N PRO A 94 -2.66 20.03 -14.36
CA PRO A 94 -3.68 19.60 -15.32
C PRO A 94 -4.45 20.81 -15.86
N SER A 95 -4.79 20.77 -17.15
CA SER A 95 -5.71 21.72 -17.79
C SER A 95 -6.95 20.95 -18.24
N TYR A 96 -8.12 21.32 -17.72
CA TYR A 96 -9.40 20.68 -18.02
C TYR A 96 -10.60 21.53 -17.60
N VAL A 97 -11.65 21.53 -18.43
CA VAL A 97 -12.93 22.19 -18.15
C VAL A 97 -14.02 21.14 -17.87
N PHE A 98 -14.55 21.16 -16.65
CA PHE A 98 -15.62 20.28 -16.19
C PHE A 98 -17.01 20.81 -16.57
N ASN A 99 -17.63 20.19 -17.56
CA ASN A 99 -18.98 20.54 -18.04
C ASN A 99 -20.09 19.71 -17.41
N ASN A 100 -19.80 18.47 -17.02
CA ASN A 100 -20.77 17.52 -16.48
C ASN A 100 -20.60 17.34 -14.97
N ASP A 101 -21.72 17.18 -14.25
CA ASP A 101 -21.67 16.85 -12.83
C ASP A 101 -21.17 15.41 -12.63
N LEU A 102 -20.36 15.19 -11.59
CA LEU A 102 -19.74 13.89 -11.30
C LEU A 102 -20.15 13.38 -9.92
N SER A 103 -20.45 12.08 -9.82
CA SER A 103 -20.88 11.44 -8.58
C SER A 103 -20.31 10.03 -8.43
N TYR A 104 -20.44 9.50 -7.21
CA TYR A 104 -20.02 8.14 -6.86
C TYR A 104 -20.61 7.09 -7.81
N GLY A 105 -19.76 6.16 -8.25
CA GLY A 105 -20.11 5.07 -9.18
C GLY A 105 -19.94 5.41 -10.66
N MET A 106 -19.73 6.68 -11.03
CA MET A 106 -19.49 7.07 -12.42
C MET A 106 -18.14 6.57 -12.94
N LYS A 107 -18.06 6.28 -14.25
CA LYS A 107 -16.81 5.94 -14.94
C LYS A 107 -16.72 6.65 -16.28
N ASN A 108 -15.84 7.64 -16.40
CA ASN A 108 -15.61 8.41 -17.62
C ASN A 108 -14.28 9.19 -17.56
N ASP A 109 -13.95 9.90 -18.63
CA ASP A 109 -12.72 10.71 -18.70
C ASP A 109 -12.76 11.96 -17.83
N ASP A 110 -13.92 12.57 -17.61
CA ASP A 110 -14.10 13.70 -16.68
C ASP A 110 -13.68 13.29 -15.25
N VAL A 111 -14.06 12.09 -14.80
CA VAL A 111 -13.63 11.54 -13.50
C VAL A 111 -12.13 11.29 -13.47
N LYS A 112 -11.54 10.87 -14.59
CA LYS A 112 -10.09 10.67 -14.69
C LYS A 112 -9.34 11.99 -14.51
N MET A 113 -9.83 13.04 -15.16
CA MET A 113 -9.25 14.38 -15.04
C MET A 113 -9.49 14.99 -13.65
N LEU A 114 -10.65 14.73 -13.04
CA LEU A 114 -10.90 15.06 -11.64
C LEU A 114 -9.86 14.43 -10.72
N GLN A 115 -9.58 13.13 -10.87
CA GLN A 115 -8.56 12.42 -10.10
C GLN A 115 -7.17 13.04 -10.30
N CYS A 116 -6.80 13.39 -11.54
CA CYS A 116 -5.54 14.08 -11.83
C CYS A 116 -5.44 15.43 -11.10
N CYS A 117 -6.50 16.24 -11.12
CA CYS A 117 -6.55 17.53 -10.42
C CYS A 117 -6.43 17.36 -8.90
N LEU A 118 -7.19 16.42 -8.33
CA LEU A 118 -7.14 16.11 -6.89
C LEU A 118 -5.78 15.57 -6.46
N LYS A 119 -5.11 14.81 -7.35
CA LYS A 119 -3.75 14.29 -7.13
C LYS A 119 -2.72 15.42 -7.13
N TYR A 120 -2.83 16.36 -8.07
CA TYR A 120 -2.00 17.57 -8.12
C TYR A 120 -2.15 18.42 -6.84
N GLU A 121 -3.35 18.49 -6.26
CA GLU A 121 -3.62 19.18 -4.98
C GLU A 121 -3.12 18.43 -3.73
N GLY A 122 -2.57 17.21 -3.90
CA GLY A 122 -2.16 16.34 -2.79
C GLY A 122 -3.34 15.72 -2.03
N LEU A 123 -4.55 15.76 -2.60
CA LEU A 123 -5.79 15.28 -1.97
C LEU A 123 -6.15 13.84 -2.37
N PHE A 124 -5.56 13.35 -3.48
CA PHE A 124 -5.67 11.98 -3.97
C PHE A 124 -4.32 11.26 -3.84
N PRO A 125 -4.28 9.94 -3.55
CA PRO A 125 -3.01 9.25 -3.31
C PRO A 125 -2.06 9.29 -4.52
N VAL A 126 -0.80 9.65 -4.28
CA VAL A 126 0.24 9.76 -5.32
C VAL A 126 0.50 8.40 -6.00
N ASN A 127 0.39 7.31 -5.26
CA ASN A 127 0.63 5.96 -5.80
C ASN A 127 -0.62 5.33 -6.43
N SER A 128 -1.75 6.04 -6.47
CA SER A 128 -2.98 5.55 -7.12
C SER A 128 -3.11 6.10 -8.53
N ASP A 129 -3.48 5.24 -9.47
CA ASP A 129 -3.75 5.62 -10.84
C ASP A 129 -5.08 6.39 -10.94
N CYS A 130 -5.12 7.37 -11.84
CA CYS A 130 -6.36 8.02 -12.25
C CYS A 130 -7.09 7.08 -13.20
N THR A 131 -7.90 6.18 -12.64
CA THR A 131 -8.60 5.12 -13.38
C THR A 131 -9.85 5.59 -14.12
N GLY A 132 -10.32 6.81 -13.83
CA GLY A 132 -11.59 7.32 -14.33
C GLY A 132 -12.82 6.75 -13.63
N PHE A 133 -12.65 5.92 -12.58
CA PHE A 133 -13.77 5.41 -11.78
C PHE A 133 -13.93 6.20 -10.48
N PHE A 134 -15.15 6.70 -10.24
CA PHE A 134 -15.50 7.47 -9.05
C PHE A 134 -15.85 6.52 -7.90
N GLY A 135 -14.82 5.92 -7.30
CA GLY A 135 -14.94 5.07 -6.11
C GLY A 135 -14.77 5.83 -4.79
N GLY A 136 -14.57 5.08 -3.69
CA GLY A 136 -14.40 5.66 -2.35
C GLY A 136 -13.20 6.62 -2.23
N LEU A 137 -12.07 6.29 -2.86
CA LEU A 137 -10.89 7.18 -2.87
C LEU A 137 -11.19 8.54 -3.52
N THR A 138 -11.91 8.54 -4.65
CA THR A 138 -12.30 9.77 -5.34
C THR A 138 -13.29 10.57 -4.48
N LEU A 139 -14.25 9.89 -3.85
CA LEU A 139 -15.24 10.52 -2.96
C LEU A 139 -14.57 11.26 -1.78
N ASP A 140 -13.65 10.59 -1.10
CA ASP A 140 -12.91 11.18 0.02
C ASP A 140 -12.04 12.35 -0.44
N ALA A 141 -11.39 12.22 -1.60
CA ALA A 141 -10.59 13.30 -2.19
C ALA A 141 -11.44 14.52 -2.58
N VAL A 142 -12.63 14.32 -3.15
CA VAL A 142 -13.57 15.40 -3.45
C VAL A 142 -14.05 16.11 -2.19
N LYS A 143 -14.39 15.36 -1.13
CA LYS A 143 -14.79 15.97 0.15
C LYS A 143 -13.66 16.82 0.75
N LYS A 144 -12.41 16.36 0.67
CA LYS A 144 -11.24 17.15 1.09
C LYS A 144 -11.06 18.41 0.25
N PHE A 145 -11.26 18.32 -1.07
CA PHE A 145 -11.21 19.48 -1.95
C PHE A 145 -12.30 20.49 -1.60
N GLN A 146 -13.53 20.02 -1.41
CA GLN A 146 -14.65 20.86 -0.98
C GLN A 146 -14.36 21.53 0.36
N ALA A 147 -13.82 20.79 1.34
CA ALA A 147 -13.38 21.34 2.62
C ALA A 147 -12.32 22.43 2.45
N LYS A 148 -11.28 22.17 1.63
CA LYS A 148 -10.18 23.11 1.35
C LYS A 148 -10.68 24.45 0.79
N TYR A 149 -11.71 24.41 -0.04
CA TYR A 149 -12.28 25.60 -0.70
C TYR A 149 -13.59 26.08 -0.09
N SER A 150 -13.92 25.66 1.15
CA SER A 150 -15.14 26.09 1.87
C SER A 150 -16.46 25.81 1.12
N ILE A 151 -16.51 24.72 0.35
CA ILE A 151 -17.69 24.20 -0.33
C ILE A 151 -18.33 23.12 0.56
N PRO A 152 -19.67 22.96 0.58
CA PRO A 152 -20.31 21.86 1.28
C PRO A 152 -19.71 20.49 0.89
N GLN A 153 -19.27 19.72 1.89
CA GLN A 153 -18.52 18.45 1.71
C GLN A 153 -19.44 17.27 1.34
N THR A 154 -20.25 17.45 0.30
CA THR A 154 -21.20 16.46 -0.18
C THR A 154 -20.52 15.25 -0.83
N GLY A 155 -19.30 15.44 -1.33
CA GLY A 155 -18.63 14.47 -2.20
C GLY A 155 -19.21 14.41 -3.62
N TYR A 156 -20.23 15.21 -3.92
CA TYR A 156 -20.82 15.37 -5.24
C TYR A 156 -20.21 16.56 -5.95
N VAL A 157 -19.73 16.36 -7.18
CA VAL A 157 -19.11 17.41 -8.00
C VAL A 157 -20.20 18.09 -8.82
N GLY A 158 -21.00 18.90 -8.13
CA GLY A 158 -22.01 19.76 -8.75
C GLY A 158 -21.47 21.13 -9.15
N GLN A 159 -22.36 22.05 -9.53
CA GLN A 159 -22.04 23.39 -10.04
C GLN A 159 -20.99 24.15 -9.20
N LEU A 160 -21.11 24.17 -7.86
CA LEU A 160 -20.16 24.89 -7.00
C LEU A 160 -18.75 24.28 -7.04
N THR A 161 -18.66 22.95 -7.04
CA THR A 161 -17.36 22.26 -7.09
C THR A 161 -16.74 22.40 -8.48
N ARG A 162 -17.55 22.29 -9.55
CA ARG A 162 -17.09 22.50 -10.94
C ARG A 162 -16.62 23.92 -11.18
N ALA A 163 -17.33 24.92 -10.68
CA ALA A 163 -16.92 26.31 -10.79
C ALA A 163 -15.52 26.51 -10.20
N LYS A 164 -15.25 25.96 -9.01
CA LYS A 164 -13.93 26.06 -8.38
C LYS A 164 -12.85 25.26 -9.12
N LEU A 165 -13.17 24.07 -9.61
CA LEU A 165 -12.25 23.29 -10.45
C LEU A 165 -11.90 24.03 -11.74
N ASN A 166 -12.89 24.60 -12.43
CA ASN A 166 -12.68 25.34 -13.67
C ASN A 166 -11.94 26.66 -13.44
N GLU A 167 -12.12 27.32 -12.29
CA GLU A 167 -11.33 28.50 -11.90
C GLU A 167 -9.83 28.16 -11.78
N ILE A 168 -9.51 26.96 -11.26
CA ILE A 168 -8.12 26.55 -11.02
C ILE A 168 -7.50 25.90 -12.26
N TYR A 169 -8.27 25.12 -13.03
CA TYR A 169 -7.76 24.22 -14.08
C TYR A 169 -8.33 24.48 -15.47
N GLY A 170 -9.27 25.41 -15.65
CA GLY A 170 -9.98 25.63 -16.92
C GLY A 170 -9.23 26.45 -17.97
N GLU A 171 -7.92 26.66 -17.81
CA GLU A 171 -7.05 27.42 -18.73
C GLU A 171 -6.26 26.49 -19.67
#